data_AF-U1PHX2-F1
#
_entry.id   AF-U1PHX2-F1
#
_cell.length_a   1.000
_cell.length_b   1.000
_cell.length_c   1.000
_cell.angle_alpha   90.00
_cell.angle_beta   90.00
_cell.angle_gamma   90.00
#
_symmetry.space_group_name_H-M   'P 1'
#
loop_
_entity.id
_entity.type
_entity.pdbx_description
1 polymer ?
#
loop_
_entity_poly.entity_id
_entity_poly.type
_entity_poly.pdbx_seq_one_letter_code
_entity_poly.pdbx_strand_id
1 'polypeptide(L)'
;MANTTVELNTSESTAVEFTPTLPDQTGIFEHGVFTDDDNQTAQIIVSESGPPNVTLSNLSIAGDGDTATVTAGNYDVSVTLSHDGGPDGAVPVELTLGNDTRGKAVLLNASETTTVTFENVIGGLSPGVYDVTVSAVNASITGEVTVSVAVGGNTDPATDTDGDGLLEDIDGDGEFTIFDVQTFFVNFQSGPVQDNPALFNFDESDDGEIDIFDVQALFLDLAG
;
A
#
# COMPACT_ATOMS: atom_id res chain seq x y z
N MET A 1 -35.21 34.05 -9.54
CA MET A 1 -36.37 33.69 -10.38
C MET A 1 -36.21 34.41 -11.71
N ALA A 2 -36.21 33.68 -12.82
CA ALA A 2 -36.23 34.27 -14.15
C ALA A 2 -37.68 34.37 -14.63
N ASN A 3 -38.03 35.46 -15.33
CA ASN A 3 -39.33 35.61 -15.99
C ASN A 3 -39.13 36.11 -17.42
N THR A 4 -40.12 35.83 -18.27
CA THR A 4 -40.20 36.38 -19.62
C THR A 4 -41.66 36.50 -20.02
N THR A 5 -41.97 37.46 -20.89
CA THR A 5 -43.32 37.68 -21.40
C THR A 5 -43.34 37.35 -22.88
N VAL A 6 -44.31 36.55 -23.30
CA VAL A 6 -44.50 36.18 -24.70
C VAL A 6 -45.95 36.41 -25.08
N GLU A 7 -46.16 37.17 -26.16
CA GLU A 7 -47.50 37.36 -26.74
C GLU A 7 -47.76 36.24 -27.75
N LEU A 8 -48.94 35.60 -27.64
CA LEU A 8 -49.38 34.53 -28.52
C LEU A 8 -50.77 34.86 -29.06
N ASN A 9 -50.99 34.58 -30.34
CA ASN A 9 -52.33 34.58 -30.92
C ASN A 9 -53.09 33.29 -30.57
N THR A 10 -54.39 33.26 -30.86
CA THR A 10 -55.21 32.06 -30.67
C THR A 10 -54.62 30.87 -31.43
N SER A 11 -54.41 29.76 -30.70
CA SER A 11 -53.84 28.51 -31.24
C SER A 11 -52.37 28.60 -31.66
N GLU A 12 -51.68 29.69 -31.34
CA GLU A 12 -50.23 29.80 -31.51
C GLU A 12 -49.51 29.15 -30.32
N SER A 13 -48.37 28.51 -30.58
CA SER A 13 -47.48 28.00 -29.55
C SER A 13 -46.05 28.43 -29.84
N THR A 14 -45.27 28.61 -28.79
CA THR A 14 -43.86 28.98 -28.88
C THR A 14 -43.09 28.28 -27.79
N ALA A 15 -41.80 28.03 -28.04
CA ALA A 15 -40.89 27.50 -27.04
C ALA A 15 -40.32 28.66 -26.22
N VAL A 16 -40.34 28.52 -24.90
CA VAL A 16 -39.70 29.45 -23.97
C VAL A 16 -38.57 28.72 -23.28
N GLU A 17 -37.35 29.21 -23.46
CA GLU A 17 -36.16 28.59 -22.87
C GLU A 17 -35.67 29.40 -21.66
N PHE A 18 -35.30 28.67 -20.61
CA PHE A 18 -34.64 29.20 -19.41
C PHE A 18 -33.34 28.44 -19.20
N THR A 19 -32.27 29.15 -18.82
CA THR A 19 -30.96 28.56 -18.50
C THR A 19 -30.67 28.73 -17.00
N PRO A 20 -31.29 27.93 -16.11
CA PRO A 20 -31.01 28.00 -14.69
C PRO A 20 -29.58 27.52 -14.39
N THR A 21 -28.96 28.06 -13.35
CA THR A 21 -27.73 27.50 -12.76
C THR A 21 -28.11 26.50 -11.68
N LEU A 22 -27.39 25.38 -11.61
CA LEU A 22 -27.59 24.40 -10.54
C LEU A 22 -27.17 24.98 -9.18
N PRO A 23 -27.82 24.57 -8.07
CA PRO A 23 -27.37 24.91 -6.72
C PRO A 23 -25.99 24.32 -6.42
N ASP A 24 -25.19 25.03 -5.61
CA ASP A 24 -23.89 24.53 -5.11
C ASP A 24 -24.06 23.55 -3.93
N GLN A 25 -25.29 23.32 -3.47
CA GLN A 25 -25.62 22.43 -2.36
C GLN A 25 -26.23 21.14 -2.88
N THR A 26 -25.92 20.02 -2.21
CA THR A 26 -26.57 18.74 -2.49
C THR A 26 -27.99 18.73 -1.96
N GLY A 27 -28.85 17.94 -2.60
CA GLY A 27 -30.25 17.79 -2.20
C GLY A 27 -31.20 17.55 -3.35
N ILE A 28 -32.48 17.46 -2.98
CA ILE A 28 -33.60 17.38 -3.92
C ILE A 28 -34.18 18.78 -4.04
N PHE A 29 -34.15 19.33 -5.25
CA PHE A 29 -34.67 20.65 -5.57
C PHE A 29 -35.88 20.50 -6.49
N GLU A 30 -36.99 21.11 -6.13
CA GLU A 30 -38.12 21.24 -7.03
C GLU A 30 -37.91 22.46 -7.94
N HIS A 31 -38.12 22.26 -9.24
CA HIS A 31 -38.16 23.34 -10.22
C HIS A 31 -39.46 23.26 -11.00
N GLY A 32 -39.90 24.39 -11.57
CA GLY A 32 -41.12 24.40 -12.36
C GLY A 32 -41.27 25.65 -13.20
N VAL A 33 -42.18 25.57 -14.16
CA VAL A 33 -42.64 26.68 -14.97
C VAL A 33 -44.08 27.00 -14.54
N PHE A 34 -44.33 28.28 -14.33
CA PHE A 34 -45.60 28.78 -13.81
C PHE A 34 -46.15 29.85 -14.75
N THR A 35 -47.44 29.77 -14.99
CA THR A 35 -48.28 30.80 -15.60
C THR A 35 -49.38 31.18 -14.60
N ASP A 36 -50.25 32.12 -14.95
CA ASP A 36 -51.34 32.53 -14.05
C ASP A 36 -52.41 31.44 -13.88
N ASP A 37 -52.57 30.56 -14.87
CA ASP A 37 -53.61 29.52 -14.92
C ASP A 37 -53.08 28.08 -14.86
N ASP A 38 -51.80 27.85 -15.17
CA ASP A 38 -51.20 26.52 -15.18
C ASP A 38 -49.76 26.50 -14.62
N ASN A 39 -49.32 25.33 -14.18
CA ASN A 39 -47.94 25.09 -13.80
C ASN A 39 -47.51 23.64 -14.05
N GLN A 40 -46.20 23.46 -14.20
CA GLN A 40 -45.59 22.14 -14.23
C GLN A 40 -44.31 22.16 -13.39
N THR A 41 -44.17 21.17 -12.50
CA THR A 41 -42.96 20.99 -11.68
C THR A 41 -42.28 19.66 -11.96
N ALA A 42 -40.99 19.59 -11.63
CA ALA A 42 -40.16 18.40 -11.65
C ALA A 42 -39.04 18.52 -10.60
N GLN A 43 -38.39 17.39 -10.29
CA GLN A 43 -37.30 17.35 -9.32
C GLN A 43 -35.93 17.28 -10.02
N ILE A 44 -34.96 18.01 -9.47
CA ILE A 44 -33.53 17.86 -9.75
C ILE A 44 -32.88 17.29 -8.49
N ILE A 45 -32.08 16.25 -8.66
CA ILE A 45 -31.25 15.68 -7.60
C ILE A 45 -29.82 16.13 -7.85
N VAL A 46 -29.25 16.87 -6.90
CA VAL A 46 -27.83 17.25 -6.90
C VAL A 46 -27.12 16.41 -5.84
N SER A 47 -26.19 15.57 -6.28
CA SER A 47 -25.41 14.67 -5.41
C SER A 47 -23.97 15.14 -5.31
N GLU A 48 -23.25 14.66 -4.28
CA GLU A 48 -21.81 14.83 -4.22
C GLU A 48 -21.14 14.16 -5.43
N SER A 49 -20.09 14.79 -5.96
CA SER A 49 -19.31 14.30 -7.08
C SER A 49 -17.86 14.12 -6.62
N GLY A 50 -17.27 12.98 -6.95
CA GLY A 50 -15.90 12.64 -6.55
C GLY A 50 -15.76 11.15 -6.26
N PRO A 51 -14.57 10.69 -5.85
CA PRO A 51 -14.40 9.37 -5.28
C PRO A 51 -14.97 9.29 -3.84
N PRO A 52 -15.21 8.08 -3.33
CA PRO A 52 -15.40 7.84 -1.91
C PRO A 52 -14.29 8.46 -1.05
N ASN A 53 -14.65 8.96 0.14
CA ASN A 53 -13.70 9.09 1.23
C ASN A 53 -13.49 7.70 1.85
N VAL A 54 -12.24 7.41 2.19
CA VAL A 54 -11.85 6.09 2.67
C VAL A 54 -10.91 6.16 3.87
N THR A 55 -10.84 5.03 4.58
CA THR A 55 -9.79 4.73 5.56
C THR A 55 -9.07 3.44 5.17
N LEU A 56 -7.79 3.36 5.54
CA LEU A 56 -6.97 2.16 5.41
C LEU A 56 -6.64 1.63 6.80
N SER A 57 -6.69 0.31 6.96
CA SER A 57 -6.37 -0.37 8.22
C SER A 57 -5.85 -1.79 7.95
N ASN A 58 -5.33 -2.46 8.98
CA ASN A 58 -4.87 -3.85 8.91
C ASN A 58 -3.92 -4.10 7.72
N LEU A 59 -2.90 -3.23 7.58
CA LEU A 59 -1.80 -3.52 6.67
C LEU A 59 -1.19 -4.87 7.07
N SER A 60 -1.06 -5.75 6.09
CA SER A 60 -0.46 -7.07 6.24
C SER A 60 0.56 -7.28 5.14
N ILE A 61 1.81 -7.43 5.55
CA ILE A 61 2.95 -7.69 4.67
C ILE A 61 3.35 -9.14 4.84
N ALA A 62 3.39 -9.90 3.75
CA ALA A 62 3.71 -11.33 3.76
C ALA A 62 2.82 -12.21 4.68
N GLY A 63 1.64 -11.72 5.06
CA GLY A 63 0.72 -12.41 5.99
C GLY A 63 0.92 -12.04 7.45
N ASP A 64 1.91 -11.19 7.76
CA ASP A 64 2.13 -10.62 9.09
C ASP A 64 1.47 -9.24 9.21
N GLY A 65 1.98 -8.37 10.09
CA GLY A 65 1.47 -7.03 10.34
C GLY A 65 2.03 -5.98 9.37
N ASP A 66 2.27 -4.78 9.91
CA ASP A 66 2.89 -3.65 9.22
C ASP A 66 4.42 -3.75 9.16
N THR A 67 5.01 -4.76 9.80
CA THR A 67 6.43 -5.12 9.69
C THR A 67 6.58 -6.62 9.44
N ALA A 68 7.49 -7.00 8.55
CA ALA A 68 7.82 -8.41 8.31
C ALA A 68 9.30 -8.58 7.92
N THR A 69 9.91 -9.68 8.37
CA THR A 69 11.21 -10.14 7.88
C THR A 69 10.99 -11.44 7.12
N VAL A 70 11.35 -11.46 5.84
CA VAL A 70 11.11 -12.62 4.96
C VAL A 70 12.35 -12.95 4.16
N THR A 71 12.45 -14.19 3.71
CA THR A 71 13.40 -14.53 2.66
C THR A 71 12.91 -14.05 1.30
N ALA A 72 13.81 -13.93 0.31
CA ALA A 72 13.41 -13.57 -1.04
C ALA A 72 12.38 -14.59 -1.60
N GLY A 73 11.19 -14.11 -1.94
CA GLY A 73 10.10 -14.99 -2.36
C GLY A 73 8.84 -14.24 -2.78
N ASN A 74 7.84 -15.03 -3.17
CA ASN A 74 6.57 -14.53 -3.67
C ASN A 74 5.61 -14.30 -2.50
N TYR A 75 5.60 -13.08 -1.99
CA TYR A 75 4.72 -12.67 -0.89
C TYR A 75 3.79 -11.53 -1.32
N ASP A 76 2.60 -11.55 -0.73
CA ASP A 76 1.55 -10.57 -0.98
C ASP A 76 1.63 -9.42 0.03
N VAL A 77 1.07 -8.28 -0.35
CA VAL A 77 0.75 -7.19 0.57
C VAL A 77 -0.75 -6.94 0.49
N SER A 78 -1.41 -6.87 1.65
CA SER A 78 -2.85 -6.60 1.71
C SER A 78 -3.19 -5.54 2.74
N VAL A 79 -4.35 -4.91 2.55
CA VAL A 79 -4.84 -3.81 3.38
C VAL A 79 -6.37 -3.80 3.38
N THR A 80 -6.97 -3.46 4.50
CA THR A 80 -8.41 -3.23 4.59
C THR A 80 -8.74 -1.80 4.17
N LEU A 81 -9.63 -1.67 3.18
CA LEU A 81 -10.18 -0.43 2.66
C LEU A 81 -11.64 -0.29 3.11
N SER A 82 -11.98 0.82 3.76
CA SER A 82 -13.33 1.11 4.24
C SER A 82 -13.85 2.44 3.71
N HIS A 83 -15.09 2.48 3.23
CA HIS A 83 -15.80 3.71 2.86
C HIS A 83 -16.30 4.41 4.13
N ASP A 84 -15.81 5.63 4.38
CA ASP A 84 -16.17 6.40 5.59
C ASP A 84 -16.93 7.71 5.28
N GLY A 85 -17.18 8.01 4.01
CA GLY A 85 -17.98 9.15 3.58
C GLY A 85 -17.88 9.45 2.09
N GLY A 86 -18.57 10.50 1.63
CA GLY A 86 -18.60 10.85 0.21
C GLY A 86 -19.52 9.96 -0.64
N PRO A 87 -19.53 10.14 -1.97
CA PRO A 87 -20.33 9.34 -2.90
C PRO A 87 -19.78 7.92 -3.06
N ASP A 88 -20.61 7.01 -3.59
CA ASP A 88 -20.17 5.68 -4.05
C ASP A 88 -19.31 5.81 -5.30
N GLY A 89 -18.33 4.92 -5.50
CA GLY A 89 -17.53 4.96 -6.71
C GLY A 89 -16.28 4.10 -6.72
N ALA A 90 -15.46 4.30 -7.75
CA ALA A 90 -14.17 3.65 -7.87
C ALA A 90 -13.11 4.39 -7.04
N VAL A 91 -12.42 3.65 -6.18
CA VAL A 91 -11.30 4.10 -5.37
C VAL A 91 -10.00 3.58 -6.00
N PRO A 92 -9.11 4.45 -6.50
CA PRO A 92 -7.76 4.03 -6.88
C PRO A 92 -6.95 3.75 -5.61
N VAL A 93 -6.39 2.55 -5.52
CA VAL A 93 -5.50 2.12 -4.44
C VAL A 93 -4.13 1.85 -5.07
N GLU A 94 -3.10 2.47 -4.52
CA GLU A 94 -1.73 2.35 -4.98
C GLU A 94 -0.86 1.76 -3.86
N LEU A 95 -0.09 0.72 -4.19
CA LEU A 95 1.00 0.20 -3.37
C LEU A 95 2.31 0.70 -3.96
N THR A 96 3.17 1.25 -3.11
CA THR A 96 4.57 1.55 -3.41
C THR A 96 5.44 0.71 -2.50
N LEU A 97 6.41 0.01 -3.09
CA LEU A 97 7.39 -0.84 -2.42
C LEU A 97 8.77 -0.49 -2.99
N GLY A 98 9.59 0.21 -2.20
CA GLY A 98 10.83 0.81 -2.71
C GLY A 98 10.55 1.75 -3.90
N ASN A 99 11.08 1.42 -5.09
CA ASN A 99 10.89 2.18 -6.33
C ASN A 99 9.72 1.68 -7.21
N ASP A 100 9.07 0.58 -6.82
CA ASP A 100 8.01 -0.05 -7.59
C ASP A 100 6.63 0.40 -7.11
N THR A 101 5.80 0.86 -8.03
CA THR A 101 4.39 1.19 -7.74
C THR A 101 3.45 0.26 -8.51
N ARG A 102 2.37 -0.19 -7.86
CA ARG A 102 1.29 -1.01 -8.40
C ARG A 102 -0.05 -0.38 -8.04
N GLY A 103 -0.99 -0.34 -8.96
CA GLY A 103 -2.30 0.31 -8.75
C GLY A 103 -3.47 -0.60 -9.09
N LYS A 104 -4.57 -0.47 -8.36
CA LYS A 104 -5.85 -1.14 -8.63
C LYS A 104 -7.02 -0.21 -8.32
N ALA A 105 -8.06 -0.25 -9.15
CA ALA A 105 -9.32 0.43 -8.86
C ALA A 105 -10.31 -0.54 -8.18
N VAL A 106 -10.92 -0.10 -7.09
CA VAL A 106 -11.89 -0.88 -6.30
C VAL A 106 -13.21 -0.13 -6.27
N LEU A 107 -14.30 -0.74 -6.73
CA LEU A 107 -15.64 -0.17 -6.56
C LEU A 107 -16.07 -0.36 -5.12
N LEU A 108 -16.49 0.73 -4.48
CA LEU A 108 -16.84 0.74 -3.07
C LEU A 108 -18.14 1.52 -2.87
N ASN A 109 -19.14 0.86 -2.30
CA ASN A 109 -20.42 1.47 -1.93
C ASN A 109 -20.35 2.03 -0.50
N ALA A 110 -21.33 2.86 -0.15
CA ALA A 110 -21.43 3.48 1.17
C ALA A 110 -21.35 2.45 2.30
N SER A 111 -20.46 2.73 3.26
CA SER A 111 -20.18 1.86 4.42
C SER A 111 -19.65 0.46 4.08
N GLU A 112 -19.24 0.21 2.84
CA GLU A 112 -18.60 -1.03 2.45
C GLU A 112 -17.17 -1.09 2.99
N THR A 113 -16.73 -2.30 3.35
CA THR A 113 -15.36 -2.59 3.77
C THR A 113 -14.88 -3.82 3.01
N THR A 114 -13.67 -3.75 2.46
CA THR A 114 -13.10 -4.83 1.65
C THR A 114 -11.60 -4.92 1.84
N THR A 115 -11.00 -6.08 1.55
CA THR A 115 -9.55 -6.27 1.56
C THR A 115 -9.02 -6.13 0.14
N VAL A 116 -7.99 -5.31 -0.01
CA VAL A 116 -7.24 -5.14 -1.26
C VAL A 116 -5.92 -5.86 -1.13
N THR A 117 -5.68 -6.84 -2.00
CA THR A 117 -4.43 -7.62 -2.05
C THR A 117 -3.67 -7.29 -3.33
N PHE A 118 -2.38 -7.04 -3.17
CA PHE A 118 -1.38 -6.98 -4.23
C PHE A 118 -0.54 -8.25 -4.16
N GLU A 119 -0.72 -9.10 -5.17
CA GLU A 119 -0.11 -10.44 -5.17
C GLU A 119 1.35 -10.41 -5.61
N ASN A 120 2.20 -11.20 -4.94
CA ASN A 120 3.60 -11.48 -5.29
C ASN A 120 4.44 -10.21 -5.52
N VAL A 121 4.27 -9.20 -4.68
CA VAL A 121 4.92 -7.89 -4.86
C VAL A 121 6.32 -7.82 -4.24
N ILE A 122 6.61 -8.67 -3.26
CA ILE A 122 7.96 -8.79 -2.66
C ILE A 122 8.88 -9.66 -3.54
N GLY A 123 8.29 -10.37 -4.51
CA GLY A 123 9.02 -11.24 -5.43
C GLY A 123 10.07 -10.50 -6.24
N GLY A 124 11.32 -10.96 -6.15
CA GLY A 124 12.44 -10.44 -6.92
C GLY A 124 13.17 -9.24 -6.30
N LEU A 125 12.81 -8.84 -5.08
CA LEU A 125 13.63 -7.92 -4.30
C LEU A 125 14.94 -8.58 -3.87
N SER A 126 16.03 -7.83 -3.96
CA SER A 126 17.30 -8.21 -3.33
C SER A 126 17.21 -8.05 -1.82
N PRO A 127 18.08 -8.71 -1.04
CA PRO A 127 18.15 -8.46 0.39
C PRO A 127 18.33 -6.98 0.72
N GLY A 128 17.65 -6.52 1.77
CA GLY A 128 17.60 -5.13 2.20
C GLY A 128 16.26 -4.77 2.84
N VAL A 129 16.19 -3.56 3.36
CA VAL A 129 15.00 -2.99 4.00
C VAL A 129 14.23 -2.12 3.01
N TYR A 130 12.91 -2.31 2.93
CA TYR A 130 12.04 -1.61 1.99
C TYR A 130 10.83 -1.00 2.70
N ASP A 131 10.64 0.30 2.48
CA ASP A 131 9.41 0.98 2.87
C ASP A 131 8.23 0.46 2.03
N VAL A 132 7.13 0.15 2.72
CA VAL A 132 5.85 -0.21 2.14
C VAL A 132 4.88 0.94 2.36
N THR A 133 4.30 1.48 1.30
CA THR A 133 3.28 2.52 1.39
C THR A 133 2.06 2.13 0.57
N VAL A 134 0.89 2.09 1.20
CA VAL A 134 -0.39 1.99 0.49
C VAL A 134 -1.12 3.31 0.62
N SER A 135 -1.55 3.87 -0.50
CA SER A 135 -2.37 5.09 -0.57
C SER A 135 -3.69 4.85 -1.30
N ALA A 136 -4.73 5.54 -0.87
CA ALA A 136 -6.05 5.53 -1.50
C ALA A 136 -6.75 6.87 -1.25
N VAL A 137 -6.95 7.67 -2.29
CA VAL A 137 -7.64 8.97 -2.25
C VAL A 137 -7.14 9.88 -1.10
N ASN A 138 -7.81 9.87 0.05
CA ASN A 138 -7.53 10.70 1.23
C ASN A 138 -6.80 9.95 2.36
N ALA A 139 -6.44 8.68 2.16
CA ALA A 139 -5.81 7.82 3.16
C ALA A 139 -4.46 7.30 2.69
N SER A 140 -3.56 7.09 3.65
CA SER A 140 -2.27 6.42 3.45
C SER A 140 -1.94 5.62 4.71
N ILE A 141 -1.31 4.46 4.53
CA ILE A 141 -0.74 3.64 5.61
C ILE A 141 0.64 3.16 5.17
N THR A 142 1.56 3.06 6.12
CA THR A 142 2.96 2.67 5.87
C THR A 142 3.34 1.47 6.72
N GLY A 143 4.32 0.73 6.25
CA GLY A 143 4.95 -0.39 6.94
C GLY A 143 6.35 -0.62 6.37
N GLU A 144 7.00 -1.68 6.79
CA GLU A 144 8.36 -2.03 6.38
C GLU A 144 8.47 -3.53 6.12
N VAL A 145 9.27 -3.90 5.12
CA VAL A 145 9.68 -5.28 4.91
C VAL A 145 11.19 -5.38 4.81
N THR A 146 11.75 -6.28 5.60
CA THR A 146 13.14 -6.69 5.48
C THR A 146 13.19 -7.97 4.67
N VAL A 147 13.81 -7.89 3.49
CA VAL A 147 14.15 -9.07 2.71
C VAL A 147 15.54 -9.52 3.14
N SER A 148 15.65 -10.74 3.63
CA SER A 148 16.90 -11.33 4.09
C SER A 148 17.13 -12.70 3.44
N VAL A 149 18.12 -13.43 3.92
CA VAL A 149 18.53 -14.75 3.43
C VAL A 149 18.45 -15.79 4.53
N ALA A 150 18.17 -17.04 4.18
CA ALA A 150 18.28 -18.16 5.10
C ALA A 150 19.59 -18.91 4.84
N VAL A 151 20.34 -19.17 5.92
CA VAL A 151 21.62 -19.89 5.88
C VAL A 151 21.42 -21.30 6.44
N GLY A 152 22.20 -22.28 5.97
CA GLY A 152 22.20 -23.63 6.55
C GLY A 152 20.93 -24.46 6.36
N GLY A 153 19.98 -24.00 5.55
CA GLY A 153 18.67 -24.65 5.40
C GLY A 153 17.70 -24.36 6.54
N ASN A 154 17.98 -23.33 7.34
CA ASN A 154 17.04 -22.80 8.31
C ASN A 154 15.79 -22.25 7.61
N THR A 155 14.66 -22.33 8.30
CA THR A 155 13.38 -21.81 7.80
C THR A 155 13.25 -20.32 8.01
N ASP A 156 13.90 -19.81 9.06
CA ASP A 156 13.87 -18.42 9.45
C ASP A 156 15.02 -17.66 8.76
N PRO A 157 14.78 -16.41 8.32
CA PRO A 157 15.82 -15.57 7.75
C PRO A 157 16.82 -15.12 8.81
N ALA A 158 18.09 -15.00 8.42
CA ALA A 158 19.11 -14.40 9.27
C ALA A 158 18.78 -12.92 9.56
N THR A 159 19.13 -12.44 10.75
CA THR A 159 18.79 -11.09 11.21
C THR A 159 19.99 -10.32 11.73
N ASP A 160 19.87 -8.99 11.67
CA ASP A 160 20.80 -8.01 12.23
C ASP A 160 20.31 -7.69 13.65
N THR A 161 21.10 -8.03 14.67
CA THR A 161 20.71 -7.86 16.08
C THR A 161 21.25 -6.59 16.72
N ASP A 162 22.25 -5.95 16.12
CA ASP A 162 22.93 -4.75 16.65
C ASP A 162 22.75 -3.48 15.80
N GLY A 163 22.22 -3.62 14.59
CA GLY A 163 21.84 -2.56 13.65
C GLY A 163 22.98 -2.05 12.77
N ASP A 164 24.09 -2.78 12.63
CA ASP A 164 25.22 -2.39 11.80
C ASP A 164 25.08 -2.75 10.30
N GLY A 165 24.06 -3.55 9.96
CA GLY A 165 23.73 -4.02 8.63
C GLY A 165 24.33 -5.39 8.25
N LEU A 166 25.10 -6.01 9.13
CA LEU A 166 25.53 -7.40 9.04
C LEU A 166 24.50 -8.32 9.72
N LEU A 167 24.52 -9.61 9.39
CA LEU A 167 23.53 -10.58 9.89
C LEU A 167 24.19 -11.61 10.81
N GLU A 168 24.34 -11.27 12.08
CA GLU A 168 25.00 -12.07 13.11
C GLU A 168 24.09 -13.16 13.73
N ASP A 169 22.77 -12.99 13.69
CA ASP A 169 21.79 -14.05 13.96
C ASP A 169 21.58 -14.87 12.68
N ILE A 170 22.44 -15.86 12.50
CA ILE A 170 22.57 -16.64 11.25
C ILE A 170 21.48 -17.70 11.15
N ASP A 171 21.01 -18.21 12.29
CA ASP A 171 19.92 -19.18 12.31
C ASP A 171 18.52 -18.59 12.41
N GLY A 172 18.41 -17.29 12.65
CA GLY A 172 17.18 -16.52 12.59
C GLY A 172 16.30 -16.70 13.82
N ASP A 173 16.85 -17.19 14.93
CA ASP A 173 16.10 -17.42 16.16
C ASP A 173 15.91 -16.15 17.01
N GLY A 174 16.53 -15.04 16.58
CA GLY A 174 16.45 -13.72 17.18
C GLY A 174 17.51 -13.45 18.24
N GLU A 175 18.48 -14.34 18.45
CA GLU A 175 19.55 -14.18 19.44
C GLU A 175 20.92 -14.46 18.82
N PHE A 176 21.88 -13.54 18.96
CA PHE A 176 23.26 -13.80 18.55
C PHE A 176 24.00 -14.71 19.56
N THR A 177 24.28 -15.95 19.16
CA THR A 177 24.90 -16.98 20.01
C THR A 177 26.04 -17.75 19.33
N ILE A 178 26.63 -18.70 20.07
CA ILE A 178 27.63 -19.61 19.52
C ILE A 178 27.07 -20.54 18.44
N PHE A 179 25.74 -20.75 18.40
CA PHE A 179 25.11 -21.57 17.37
C PHE A 179 25.13 -20.85 16.02
N ASP A 180 25.03 -19.53 15.99
CA ASP A 180 25.18 -18.71 14.79
C ASP A 180 26.57 -18.82 14.19
N VAL A 181 27.60 -18.66 15.03
CA VAL A 181 28.99 -18.85 14.61
C VAL A 181 29.22 -20.25 14.04
N GLN A 182 28.64 -21.28 14.66
CA GLN A 182 28.73 -22.66 14.17
C GLN A 182 28.00 -22.84 12.84
N THR A 183 26.80 -22.27 12.71
CA THR A 183 26.01 -22.30 11.49
C THR A 183 26.73 -21.58 10.37
N PHE A 184 27.31 -20.42 10.63
CA PHE A 184 28.12 -19.66 9.69
C PHE A 184 29.37 -20.43 9.30
N PHE A 185 30.14 -20.97 10.26
CA PHE A 185 31.34 -21.78 9.95
C PHE A 185 31.05 -22.96 9.02
N VAL A 186 29.89 -23.60 9.16
CA VAL A 186 29.51 -24.72 8.30
C VAL A 186 29.07 -24.24 6.90
N ASN A 187 28.52 -23.04 6.79
CA ASN A 187 27.82 -22.57 5.59
C ASN A 187 28.41 -21.31 4.94
N PHE A 188 29.53 -20.77 5.42
CA PHE A 188 30.09 -19.51 4.90
C PHE A 188 30.41 -19.58 3.41
N GLN A 189 30.72 -20.76 2.88
CA GLN A 189 30.97 -21.02 1.45
C GLN A 189 29.70 -21.36 0.65
N SER A 190 28.51 -21.27 1.25
CA SER A 190 27.23 -21.54 0.58
C SER A 190 26.75 -20.36 -0.25
N GLY A 191 25.91 -20.62 -1.26
CA GLY A 191 25.33 -19.57 -2.12
C GLY A 191 24.69 -18.42 -1.35
N PRO A 192 23.79 -18.66 -0.36
CA PRO A 192 23.17 -17.59 0.42
C PRO A 192 24.16 -16.61 1.06
N VAL A 193 25.34 -17.08 1.48
CA VAL A 193 26.38 -16.24 2.07
C VAL A 193 27.25 -15.60 0.99
N GLN A 194 27.80 -16.40 0.08
CA GLN A 194 28.74 -15.94 -0.94
C GLN A 194 28.12 -14.98 -1.96
N ASP A 195 26.81 -15.10 -2.22
CA ASP A 195 26.08 -14.21 -3.12
C ASP A 195 25.70 -12.87 -2.45
N ASN A 196 25.86 -12.75 -1.12
CA ASN A 196 25.49 -11.57 -0.33
C ASN A 196 26.61 -11.11 0.61
N PRO A 197 27.83 -10.84 0.10
CA PRO A 197 28.98 -10.53 0.96
C PRO A 197 28.78 -9.27 1.81
N ALA A 198 28.00 -8.29 1.33
CA ALA A 198 27.70 -7.08 2.10
C ALA A 198 26.93 -7.33 3.42
N LEU A 199 26.35 -8.52 3.61
CA LEU A 199 25.62 -8.90 4.82
C LEU A 199 26.47 -9.75 5.79
N PHE A 200 27.64 -10.25 5.34
CA PHE A 200 28.41 -11.26 6.07
C PHE A 200 29.91 -10.97 6.12
N ASN A 201 30.34 -9.80 5.63
CA ASN A 201 31.74 -9.34 5.66
C ASN A 201 32.11 -8.83 7.06
N PHE A 202 32.11 -9.74 8.03
CA PHE A 202 32.37 -9.45 9.44
C PHE A 202 33.82 -9.04 9.70
N ASP A 203 34.75 -9.45 8.85
CA ASP A 203 36.15 -9.03 8.97
C ASP A 203 36.45 -7.65 8.36
N GLU A 204 35.42 -7.00 7.79
CA GLU A 204 35.47 -5.72 7.09
C GLU A 204 36.53 -5.66 5.98
N SER A 205 36.81 -6.80 5.33
CA SER A 205 37.77 -6.86 4.23
C SER A 205 37.32 -6.02 3.03
N ASP A 206 38.27 -5.32 2.39
CA ASP A 206 37.99 -4.45 1.25
C ASP A 206 37.65 -5.22 -0.05
N ASP A 207 38.02 -6.50 -0.15
CA ASP A 207 37.73 -7.34 -1.32
C ASP A 207 36.32 -7.96 -1.26
N GLY A 208 35.69 -7.96 -0.08
CA GLY A 208 34.36 -8.50 0.16
C GLY A 208 34.29 -10.02 -0.04
N GLU A 209 35.42 -10.71 0.00
CA GLU A 209 35.45 -12.18 -0.09
C GLU A 209 35.06 -12.77 1.25
N ILE A 210 33.94 -13.51 1.31
CA ILE A 210 33.57 -14.18 2.55
C ILE A 210 34.44 -15.43 2.74
N ASP A 211 35.30 -15.41 3.76
CA ASP A 211 36.25 -16.47 4.04
C ASP A 211 36.31 -16.89 5.52
N ILE A 212 37.42 -17.53 5.93
CA ILE A 212 37.58 -18.01 7.31
C ILE A 212 37.83 -16.87 8.31
N PHE A 213 38.28 -15.71 7.86
CA PHE A 213 38.50 -14.53 8.67
C PHE A 213 37.17 -13.91 9.09
N ASP A 214 36.13 -13.93 8.26
CA ASP A 214 34.77 -13.53 8.67
C ASP A 214 34.24 -14.40 9.80
N VAL A 215 34.46 -15.72 9.73
CA VAL A 215 34.05 -16.63 10.82
C VAL A 215 34.81 -16.29 12.11
N GLN A 216 36.10 -15.96 11.99
CA GLN A 216 36.91 -15.55 13.14
C GLN A 216 36.43 -14.22 13.71
N ALA A 217 36.08 -13.25 12.86
CA ALA A 217 35.55 -11.96 13.26
C ALA A 217 34.22 -12.11 13.99
N LEU A 218 33.27 -12.87 13.42
CA LEU A 218 31.99 -13.18 14.07
C LEU A 218 32.17 -13.88 15.43
N PHE A 219 33.12 -14.82 15.54
CA PHE A 219 33.43 -15.44 16.83
C PHE A 219 34.06 -14.47 17.84
N LEU A 220 34.92 -13.55 17.39
CA LEU A 220 35.54 -12.54 18.25
C LEU A 220 34.50 -11.56 18.76
N ASP A 221 33.56 -11.15 17.92
CA ASP A 221 32.46 -10.26 18.30
C ASP A 221 31.59 -10.89 19.40
N LEU A 222 31.21 -12.16 19.25
CA LEU A 222 30.51 -12.92 20.30
C LEU A 222 31.31 -13.00 21.62
N ALA A 223 32.64 -13.04 21.53
CA ALA A 223 33.53 -13.26 22.68
C ALA A 223 33.86 -11.99 23.48
N GLY A 224 33.71 -10.80 22.88
CA GLY A 224 33.91 -9.49 23.51
C GLY A 224 35.33 -8.92 23.47
#